data_AF-A5UR06-F1
#
_entry.id   AF-A5UR06-F1
#
_cell.length_a   1.000
_cell.length_b   1.000
_cell.length_c   1.000
_cell.angle_alpha   90.00
_cell.angle_beta   90.00
_cell.angle_gamma   90.00
#
_symmetry.space_group_name_H-M   'P 1'
#
loop_
_entity.id
_entity.type
_entity.pdbx_description
1 polymer ?
#
loop_
_entity_poly.entity_id
_entity_poly.type
_entity_poly.pdbx_seq_one_letter_code
_entity_poly.pdbx_strand_id
1 'polypeptide(L)'
;MAGCSVCKSELMEGARFCVKCGNAVGSVIRETAVGDAVQEPAAPGQALSATTTAVVVKRQSSGLLRILLLITVVLTVLIALAFISVINTGARSAIIGRWQADLGYVMLWGNVTENLEFFPNGSVTSNREIAVFTGRYQWLDDQTLRIDWREQGIFGHSVSEIWRVKVSGDTMVVVNTLSGTTTEYRRVP
;
A
#
# COMPACT_ATOMS: atom_id res chain seq x y z
N MET A 1 -16.36 20.50 41.68
CA MET A 1 -16.28 19.83 40.36
C MET A 1 -17.62 19.21 40.06
N ALA A 2 -18.31 19.67 39.01
CA ALA A 2 -19.61 19.11 38.62
C ALA A 2 -19.39 17.89 37.71
N GLY A 3 -20.08 16.77 37.99
CA GLY A 3 -20.04 15.57 37.16
C GLY A 3 -21.24 15.49 36.21
N CYS A 4 -21.08 14.81 35.07
CA CYS A 4 -22.19 14.56 34.15
C CYS A 4 -23.26 13.69 34.84
N SER A 5 -24.53 14.11 34.81
CA SER A 5 -25.64 13.34 35.40
C SER A 5 -25.77 11.93 34.80
N VAL A 6 -25.41 11.78 33.52
CA VAL A 6 -25.56 10.55 32.73
C VAL A 6 -24.38 9.60 32.86
N CYS A 7 -23.15 10.05 32.56
CA CYS A 7 -21.97 9.17 32.52
C CYS A 7 -20.98 9.39 33.67
N LYS A 8 -21.30 10.29 34.61
CA LYS A 8 -20.49 10.61 35.80
C LYS A 8 -19.06 11.11 35.52
N SER A 9 -18.71 11.38 34.26
CA SER A 9 -17.42 11.99 33.94
C SER A 9 -17.36 13.42 34.46
N GLU A 10 -16.15 13.87 34.81
CA GLU A 10 -15.92 15.26 35.17
C GLU A 10 -16.31 16.21 34.02
N LEU A 11 -16.96 17.31 34.37
CA LEU A 11 -17.30 18.38 33.43
C LEU A 11 -16.32 19.53 33.61
N MET A 12 -15.87 20.06 32.48
CA MET A 12 -15.10 21.29 32.43
C MET A 12 -15.99 22.47 32.84
N GLU A 13 -15.43 23.47 33.53
CA GLU A 13 -16.18 24.65 33.95
C GLU A 13 -16.78 25.38 32.73
N GLY A 14 -18.07 25.68 32.79
CA GLY A 14 -18.80 26.32 31.68
C GLY A 14 -19.25 25.40 30.54
N ALA A 15 -19.02 24.08 30.62
CA ALA A 15 -19.46 23.15 29.57
C ALA A 15 -20.99 23.04 29.48
N ARG A 16 -21.55 23.31 28.29
CA ARG A 16 -22.98 23.12 27.99
C ARG A 16 -23.33 21.67 27.66
N PHE A 17 -22.34 20.89 27.19
CA PHE A 17 -22.48 19.48 26.81
C PHE A 17 -21.32 18.66 27.37
N CYS A 18 -21.58 17.41 27.73
CA CYS A 18 -20.54 16.48 28.13
C CYS A 18 -19.71 16.04 26.92
N VAL A 19 -18.39 16.26 26.95
CA VAL A 19 -17.47 15.83 25.89
C VAL A 19 -17.37 14.30 25.73
N LYS A 20 -17.69 13.54 26.79
CA LYS A 20 -17.64 12.08 26.79
C LYS A 20 -18.89 11.42 26.21
N CYS A 21 -20.08 11.95 26.51
CA CYS A 21 -21.35 11.31 26.12
C CYS A 21 -22.27 12.18 25.24
N GLY A 22 -21.92 13.45 25.00
CA GLY A 22 -22.67 14.38 24.16
C GLY A 22 -23.96 14.93 24.77
N ASN A 23 -24.35 14.51 25.99
CA ASN A 23 -25.57 15.00 26.63
C ASN A 23 -25.43 16.41 27.18
N ALA A 24 -26.53 17.17 27.14
CA ALA A 24 -26.61 18.51 27.71
C ALA A 24 -26.52 18.45 29.25
N VAL A 25 -25.67 19.31 29.80
CA VAL A 25 -25.49 19.44 31.25
C VAL A 25 -26.75 20.09 31.83
N GLY A 26 -27.49 19.35 32.67
CA GLY A 26 -28.74 19.82 33.28
C GLY A 26 -30.02 19.15 32.78
N SER A 27 -29.95 18.20 31.83
CA SER A 27 -31.11 17.36 31.49
C SER A 27 -31.34 16.34 32.61
N VAL A 28 -32.34 16.59 33.45
CA VAL A 28 -32.87 15.61 34.41
C VAL A 28 -33.76 14.67 33.61
N ILE A 29 -33.39 13.40 33.52
CA ILE A 29 -34.28 12.36 32.99
C ILE A 29 -35.47 12.29 33.94
N ARG A 30 -36.64 12.74 33.47
CA ARG A 30 -37.89 12.64 34.22
C ARG A 30 -38.38 11.20 34.07
N GLU A 31 -37.85 10.32 34.90
CA GLU A 31 -38.32 8.94 35.04
C GLU A 31 -39.67 9.00 35.76
N THR A 32 -40.74 8.83 34.99
CA THR A 32 -42.11 8.88 35.52
C THR A 32 -42.47 7.47 35.95
N ALA A 33 -42.07 7.09 37.16
CA ALA A 33 -42.62 5.94 37.87
C ALA A 33 -43.82 6.41 38.70
N VAL A 34 -44.95 5.79 38.44
CA VAL A 34 -46.27 6.03 39.04
C VAL A 34 -46.24 5.67 40.53
N GLY A 35 -46.70 6.59 41.37
CA GLY A 35 -46.98 6.37 42.78
C GLY A 35 -48.06 7.36 43.25
N ASP A 36 -49.16 6.80 43.75
CA ASP A 36 -50.34 7.43 44.33
C ASP A 36 -50.06 8.75 45.09
N ALA A 37 -50.81 9.80 44.77
CA ALA A 37 -52.00 10.18 45.53
C ALA A 37 -52.49 11.62 45.20
N VAL A 38 -53.83 11.73 45.29
CA VAL A 38 -54.67 12.90 45.65
C VAL A 38 -55.10 13.93 44.59
N GLN A 39 -56.43 14.14 44.61
CA GLN A 39 -57.21 15.38 44.44
C GLN A 39 -57.76 15.79 43.05
N GLU A 40 -59.06 15.51 42.91
CA GLU A 40 -60.09 16.30 42.21
C GLU A 40 -60.21 17.70 42.88
N PRO A 41 -60.43 18.85 42.18
CA PRO A 41 -61.69 19.14 41.46
C PRO A 41 -61.67 20.05 40.19
N ALA A 42 -62.82 20.00 39.49
CA ALA A 42 -63.50 21.04 38.68
C ALA A 42 -63.11 21.31 37.20
N ALA A 43 -63.84 20.63 36.29
CA ALA A 43 -64.73 21.15 35.21
C ALA A 43 -64.22 22.17 34.13
N PRO A 44 -64.81 22.20 32.91
CA PRO A 44 -64.09 21.96 31.65
C PRO A 44 -64.08 23.15 30.66
N GLY A 45 -63.04 23.24 29.84
CA GLY A 45 -62.93 24.22 28.74
C GLY A 45 -62.19 23.64 27.54
N GLN A 46 -62.77 23.79 26.35
CA GLN A 46 -62.52 23.05 25.12
C GLN A 46 -61.34 23.58 24.26
N ALA A 47 -60.96 22.73 23.30
CA ALA A 47 -60.25 23.00 22.03
C ALA A 47 -58.71 23.08 22.12
N LEU A 48 -57.90 22.54 21.20
CA LEU A 48 -58.08 22.08 19.82
C LEU A 48 -57.27 20.79 19.59
N SER A 49 -57.83 19.82 18.86
CA SER A 49 -57.06 18.72 18.27
C SER A 49 -56.19 19.23 17.13
N ALA A 50 -54.90 19.45 17.40
CA ALA A 50 -53.88 19.54 16.36
C ALA A 50 -53.27 18.15 16.16
N THR A 51 -53.80 17.38 15.20
CA THR A 51 -53.16 16.14 14.75
C THR A 51 -51.92 16.50 13.94
N THR A 52 -50.81 16.71 14.62
CA THR A 52 -49.48 16.76 13.98
C THR A 52 -49.10 15.34 13.62
N THR A 53 -49.24 14.97 12.36
CA THR A 53 -48.62 13.75 11.82
C THR A 53 -47.11 13.94 11.85
N ALA A 54 -46.47 13.44 12.91
CA ALA A 54 -45.03 13.33 12.98
C ALA A 54 -44.57 12.33 11.90
N VAL A 55 -43.98 12.84 10.82
CA VAL A 55 -43.23 12.02 9.88
C VAL A 55 -42.01 11.50 10.63
N VAL A 56 -42.06 10.24 11.05
CA VAL A 56 -40.92 9.53 11.63
C VAL A 56 -39.91 9.31 10.51
N VAL A 57 -39.01 10.28 10.32
CA VAL A 57 -37.80 10.06 9.51
C VAL A 57 -36.91 9.12 10.30
N LYS A 58 -36.92 7.85 9.94
CA LYS A 58 -36.08 6.81 10.54
C LYS A 58 -34.61 7.20 10.34
N ARG A 59 -33.94 7.63 11.41
CA ARG A 59 -32.52 8.02 11.38
C ARG A 59 -31.67 6.80 11.05
N GLN A 60 -31.31 6.67 9.78
CA GLN A 60 -30.50 5.58 9.24
C GLN A 60 -29.14 5.56 9.97
N SER A 61 -28.77 4.38 10.48
CA SER A 61 -27.70 4.19 11.45
C SER A 61 -26.32 4.48 10.84
N SER A 62 -25.70 5.55 11.33
CA SER A 62 -24.37 6.03 10.94
C SER A 62 -23.22 5.04 11.22
N GLY A 63 -23.47 4.02 12.05
CA GLY A 63 -22.49 2.98 12.35
C GLY A 63 -22.16 2.08 11.16
N LEU A 64 -23.18 1.67 10.40
CA LEU A 64 -23.00 0.74 9.27
C LEU A 64 -22.25 1.43 8.11
N LEU A 65 -22.53 2.71 7.87
CA LEU A 65 -21.80 3.53 6.90
C LEU A 65 -20.33 3.71 7.28
N ARG A 66 -20.02 3.94 8.57
CA ARG A 66 -18.63 4.05 9.05
C ARG A 66 -17.85 2.75 8.91
N ILE A 67 -18.49 1.61 9.19
CA ILE A 67 -17.88 0.29 9.03
C ILE A 67 -17.59 0.03 7.55
N LEU A 68 -18.54 0.30 6.65
CA LEU A 68 -18.33 0.18 5.21
C LEU A 68 -17.17 1.05 4.73
N LEU A 69 -17.10 2.31 5.16
CA LEU A 69 -16.02 3.24 4.79
C LEU A 69 -14.64 2.71 5.20
N LEU A 70 -14.51 2.21 6.44
CA LEU A 70 -13.28 1.60 6.94
C LEU A 70 -12.89 0.37 6.13
N ILE A 71 -13.85 -0.50 5.79
CA ILE A 71 -13.60 -1.70 4.97
C ILE A 71 -13.09 -1.29 3.58
N THR A 72 -13.70 -0.29 2.93
CA THR A 72 -13.20 0.20 1.63
C THR A 72 -11.79 0.75 1.73
N VAL A 73 -11.46 1.55 2.75
CA VAL A 73 -10.10 2.08 2.91
C VAL A 73 -9.10 0.94 3.11
N VAL A 74 -9.39 -0.01 4.01
CA VAL A 74 -8.54 -1.18 4.21
C VAL A 74 -8.37 -1.99 2.92
N LEU A 75 -9.46 -2.22 2.19
CA LEU A 75 -9.41 -2.95 0.92
C LEU A 75 -8.55 -2.22 -0.12
N THR A 76 -8.67 -0.89 -0.24
CA THR A 76 -7.83 -0.10 -1.17
C THR A 76 -6.35 -0.17 -0.80
N VAL A 77 -6.02 -0.14 0.50
CA VAL A 77 -4.63 -0.28 0.97
C VAL A 77 -4.11 -1.69 0.68
N LEU A 78 -4.90 -2.73 0.92
CA LEU A 78 -4.52 -4.11 0.63
C LEU A 78 -4.31 -4.34 -0.88
N ILE A 79 -5.18 -3.79 -1.73
CA ILE A 79 -5.03 -3.85 -3.18
C ILE A 79 -3.75 -3.12 -3.60
N ALA A 80 -3.49 -1.91 -3.10
CA ALA A 80 -2.27 -1.17 -3.41
C ALA A 80 -1.00 -1.94 -3.00
N LEU A 81 -0.99 -2.58 -1.83
CA LEU A 81 0.11 -3.43 -1.37
C LEU A 81 0.29 -4.69 -2.23
N ALA A 82 -0.81 -5.32 -2.65
CA ALA A 82 -0.76 -6.46 -3.57
C ALA A 82 -0.21 -6.08 -4.95
N PHE A 83 -0.59 -4.91 -5.49
CA PHE A 83 -0.02 -4.38 -6.73
C PHE A 83 1.49 -4.13 -6.63
N ILE A 84 1.97 -3.59 -5.50
CA ILE A 84 3.41 -3.42 -5.24
C ILE A 84 4.13 -4.78 -5.22
N SER A 85 3.52 -5.81 -4.62
CA SER A 85 4.12 -7.14 -4.55
C SER A 85 4.22 -7.85 -5.90
N VAL A 86 3.21 -7.71 -6.78
CA VAL A 86 3.24 -8.31 -8.13
C VAL A 86 4.36 -7.71 -9.00
N ILE A 87 4.68 -6.43 -8.80
CA ILE A 87 5.79 -5.76 -9.52
C ILE A 87 7.16 -6.30 -9.05
N ASN A 88 7.30 -6.67 -7.77
CA ASN A 88 8.59 -7.09 -7.20
C ASN A 88 8.95 -8.56 -7.45
N THR A 89 7.98 -9.48 -7.55
CA THR A 89 8.27 -10.89 -7.89
C THR A 89 8.54 -11.10 -9.38
N GLY A 90 8.19 -10.13 -10.23
CA GLY A 90 8.29 -10.22 -11.69
C GLY A 90 9.72 -10.31 -12.21
N ALA A 91 10.68 -9.59 -11.61
CA ALA A 91 12.03 -9.50 -12.15
C ALA A 91 12.73 -10.87 -12.24
N ARG A 92 12.55 -11.74 -11.24
CA ARG A 92 13.26 -13.03 -11.14
C ARG A 92 13.00 -13.96 -12.31
N SER A 93 11.76 -14.08 -12.74
CA SER A 93 11.38 -14.87 -13.91
C SER A 93 11.47 -14.05 -15.20
N ALA A 94 11.23 -12.74 -15.15
CA ALA A 94 11.22 -11.90 -16.33
C ALA A 94 12.61 -11.69 -16.95
N ILE A 95 13.71 -11.79 -16.18
CA ILE A 95 15.06 -11.71 -16.76
C ILE A 95 15.42 -12.91 -17.63
N ILE A 96 14.71 -14.04 -17.52
CA ILE A 96 15.04 -15.24 -18.28
C ILE A 96 14.90 -14.97 -19.79
N GLY A 97 15.88 -15.46 -20.56
CA GLY A 97 15.96 -15.29 -22.01
C GLY A 97 17.08 -14.34 -22.44
N ARG A 98 17.00 -13.94 -23.72
CA ARG A 98 18.03 -13.16 -24.40
C ARG A 98 17.78 -11.66 -24.33
N TRP A 99 18.85 -10.92 -24.16
CA TRP A 99 18.89 -9.48 -23.95
C TRP A 99 20.06 -8.88 -24.70
N GLN A 100 19.88 -7.68 -25.26
CA GLN A 100 20.92 -6.97 -25.99
C GLN A 100 21.03 -5.53 -25.52
N ALA A 101 22.24 -5.04 -25.31
CA ALA A 101 22.52 -3.64 -25.04
C ALA A 101 23.58 -3.11 -26.01
N ASP A 102 23.41 -1.85 -26.41
CA ASP A 102 24.47 -1.08 -27.06
C ASP A 102 25.31 -0.42 -25.96
N LEU A 103 26.56 -0.85 -25.82
CA LEU A 103 27.52 -0.31 -24.86
C LEU A 103 28.22 0.96 -25.40
N GLY A 104 27.90 1.36 -26.63
CA GLY A 104 28.43 2.55 -27.28
C GLY A 104 29.76 2.33 -27.98
N TYR A 105 30.35 3.44 -28.42
CA TYR A 105 31.57 3.45 -29.22
C TYR A 105 32.84 3.30 -28.36
N VAL A 106 33.64 2.27 -28.64
CA VAL A 106 34.97 2.09 -28.07
C VAL A 106 36.00 2.35 -29.17
N MET A 107 36.91 3.31 -28.95
CA MET A 107 37.84 3.87 -29.95
C MET A 107 38.27 2.94 -31.09
N LEU A 108 38.90 1.80 -30.77
CA LEU A 108 39.49 0.86 -31.73
C LEU A 108 38.54 -0.26 -32.20
N TRP A 109 37.35 -0.34 -31.62
CA TRP A 109 36.44 -1.48 -31.76
C TRP A 109 35.07 -1.10 -32.34
N GLY A 110 34.79 0.20 -32.52
CA GLY A 110 33.50 0.63 -33.01
C GLY A 110 32.41 0.52 -31.95
N ASN A 111 31.15 0.38 -32.39
CA ASN A 111 30.02 0.22 -31.49
C ASN A 111 30.01 -1.19 -30.91
N VAL A 112 30.17 -1.28 -29.59
CA VAL A 112 30.21 -2.57 -28.90
C VAL A 112 28.80 -2.95 -28.47
N THR A 113 28.32 -4.08 -28.97
CA THR A 113 27.06 -4.67 -28.51
C THR A 113 27.33 -5.80 -27.53
N GLU A 114 26.54 -5.86 -26.46
CA GLU A 114 26.54 -6.97 -25.52
C GLU A 114 25.26 -7.78 -25.68
N ASN A 115 25.39 -9.10 -25.82
CA ASN A 115 24.28 -10.04 -25.82
C ASN A 115 24.32 -10.88 -24.53
N LEU A 116 23.35 -10.70 -23.65
CA LEU A 116 23.17 -11.46 -22.43
C LEU A 116 22.10 -12.54 -22.60
N GLU A 117 22.31 -13.69 -21.97
CA GLU A 117 21.26 -14.71 -21.84
C GLU A 117 21.22 -15.26 -20.42
N PHE A 118 20.05 -15.18 -19.78
CA PHE A 118 19.81 -15.74 -18.46
C PHE A 118 19.01 -17.04 -18.55
N PHE A 119 19.48 -18.06 -17.84
CA PHE A 119 18.89 -19.39 -17.86
C PHE A 119 18.24 -19.74 -16.50
N PRO A 120 17.10 -20.46 -16.47
CA PRO A 120 16.39 -20.79 -15.23
C PRO A 120 17.22 -21.55 -14.18
N ASN A 121 18.29 -22.22 -14.61
CA ASN A 121 19.20 -22.98 -13.74
C ASN A 121 20.22 -22.07 -12.98
N GLY A 122 20.15 -20.74 -13.14
CA GLY A 122 21.04 -19.79 -12.53
C GLY A 122 22.36 -19.55 -13.28
N SER A 123 22.50 -19.99 -14.53
CA SER A 123 23.64 -19.59 -15.39
C SER A 123 23.32 -18.36 -16.22
N VAL A 124 24.35 -17.58 -16.54
CA VAL A 124 24.26 -16.43 -17.44
C VAL A 124 25.42 -16.48 -18.44
N THR A 125 25.18 -16.03 -19.66
CA THR A 125 26.24 -15.81 -20.65
C THR A 125 26.20 -14.37 -21.11
N SER A 126 27.36 -13.73 -21.25
CA SER A 126 27.53 -12.44 -21.92
C SER A 126 28.44 -12.63 -23.12
N ASN A 127 27.95 -12.33 -24.31
CA ASN A 127 28.75 -12.29 -25.52
C ASN A 127 28.96 -10.83 -25.91
N ARG A 128 30.20 -10.38 -25.76
CA ARG A 128 30.71 -9.12 -26.29
C ARG A 128 31.62 -9.49 -27.46
N GLU A 129 31.69 -8.64 -28.48
CA GLU A 129 32.44 -8.90 -29.73
C GLU A 129 33.88 -9.43 -29.52
N ILE A 130 34.49 -9.08 -28.38
CA ILE A 130 35.87 -9.44 -28.01
C ILE A 130 35.99 -10.61 -27.01
N ALA A 131 34.91 -11.03 -26.37
CA ALA A 131 34.95 -12.06 -25.33
C ALA A 131 33.57 -12.64 -25.00
N VAL A 132 33.56 -13.94 -24.72
CA VAL A 132 32.39 -14.64 -24.16
C VAL A 132 32.63 -14.89 -22.68
N PHE A 133 31.79 -14.32 -21.84
CA PHE A 133 31.78 -14.55 -20.40
C PHE A 133 30.66 -15.52 -20.05
N THR A 134 30.96 -16.45 -19.16
CA THR A 134 29.95 -17.33 -18.57
C THR A 134 29.91 -17.07 -17.09
N GLY A 135 28.75 -17.19 -16.45
CA GLY A 135 28.64 -16.87 -15.04
C GLY A 135 27.53 -17.63 -14.36
N ARG A 136 27.48 -17.47 -13.04
CA ARG A 136 26.37 -17.91 -12.21
C ARG A 136 25.74 -16.67 -11.59
N TYR A 137 24.42 -16.62 -11.54
CA TYR A 137 23.70 -15.53 -10.91
C TYR A 137 22.87 -16.02 -9.73
N GLN A 138 22.74 -15.16 -8.73
CA GLN A 138 21.92 -15.40 -7.55
C GLN A 138 21.20 -14.11 -7.14
N TRP A 139 19.90 -14.20 -6.93
CA TRP A 139 19.13 -13.10 -6.36
C TRP A 139 19.48 -12.93 -4.87
N LEU A 140 19.89 -11.73 -4.50
CA LEU A 140 20.11 -11.34 -3.10
C LEU A 140 18.82 -10.85 -2.46
N ASP A 141 17.97 -10.18 -3.24
CA ASP A 141 16.63 -9.74 -2.88
C ASP A 141 15.71 -9.72 -4.12
N ASP A 142 14.63 -8.94 -4.13
CA ASP A 142 13.66 -8.88 -5.23
C ASP A 142 14.18 -8.12 -6.46
N GLN A 143 15.16 -7.22 -6.28
CA GLN A 143 15.69 -6.36 -7.35
C GLN A 143 17.22 -6.45 -7.47
N THR A 144 17.90 -7.06 -6.52
CA THR A 144 19.36 -7.16 -6.51
C THR A 144 19.82 -8.54 -6.92
N LEU A 145 20.61 -8.60 -7.99
CA LEU A 145 21.20 -9.78 -8.58
C LEU A 145 22.72 -9.74 -8.40
N ARG A 146 23.30 -10.78 -7.82
CA ARG A 146 24.74 -11.02 -7.87
C ARG A 146 25.05 -11.88 -9.08
N ILE A 147 26.10 -11.53 -9.81
CA ILE A 147 26.65 -12.35 -10.90
C ILE A 147 28.12 -12.63 -10.59
N ASP A 148 28.49 -13.89 -10.57
CA ASP A 148 29.86 -14.35 -10.46
C ASP A 148 30.33 -14.81 -11.85
N TRP A 149 31.14 -13.98 -12.50
CA TRP A 149 31.66 -14.25 -13.85
C TRP A 149 32.85 -15.22 -13.77
N ARG A 150 32.85 -16.19 -14.68
CA ARG A 150 33.98 -17.06 -15.03
C ARG A 150 34.47 -16.65 -16.41
N GLU A 151 35.72 -16.22 -16.45
CA GLU A 151 36.35 -15.76 -17.67
C GLU A 151 36.68 -16.92 -18.64
N GLN A 152 36.68 -16.61 -19.93
CA GLN A 152 37.29 -17.39 -21.00
C GLN A 152 38.32 -16.47 -21.68
N GLY A 153 39.59 -16.49 -21.24
CA GLY A 153 40.64 -15.61 -21.77
C GLY A 153 41.98 -15.67 -20.99
N ILE A 154 43.06 -15.15 -21.59
CA ILE A 154 44.46 -15.31 -21.14
C ILE A 154 44.81 -14.52 -19.85
N PHE A 155 43.98 -13.56 -19.43
CA PHE A 155 44.31 -12.63 -18.32
C PHE A 155 43.53 -12.83 -17.01
N GLY A 156 42.80 -13.94 -16.87
CA GLY A 156 42.39 -14.55 -15.60
C GLY A 156 41.89 -13.63 -14.47
N HIS A 157 40.77 -12.92 -14.66
CA HIS A 157 40.07 -12.21 -13.58
C HIS A 157 38.62 -12.68 -13.46
N SER A 158 38.34 -13.42 -12.38
CA SER A 158 36.95 -13.69 -11.96
C SER A 158 36.44 -12.45 -11.23
N VAL A 159 35.41 -11.80 -11.79
CA VAL A 159 34.80 -10.61 -11.21
C VAL A 159 33.40 -10.96 -10.75
N SER A 160 33.09 -10.60 -9.51
CA SER A 160 31.73 -10.62 -8.98
C SER A 160 31.12 -9.24 -9.13
N GLU A 161 29.94 -9.17 -9.74
CA GLU A 161 29.18 -7.93 -9.89
C GLU A 161 27.86 -8.03 -9.12
N ILE A 162 27.40 -6.88 -8.64
CA ILE A 162 26.08 -6.75 -8.01
C ILE A 162 25.30 -5.73 -8.81
N TRP A 163 24.14 -6.15 -9.27
CA TRP A 163 23.28 -5.41 -10.19
C TRP A 163 21.93 -5.17 -9.54
N ARG A 164 21.43 -3.94 -9.61
CA ARG A 164 20.01 -3.66 -9.38
C ARG A 164 19.28 -3.75 -10.71
N VAL A 165 18.29 -4.62 -10.80
CA VAL A 165 17.60 -4.98 -12.04
C VAL A 165 16.13 -4.60 -11.97
N LYS A 166 15.63 -3.97 -13.03
CA LYS A 166 14.20 -3.72 -13.25
C LYS A 166 13.83 -4.20 -14.65
N VAL A 167 12.75 -4.97 -14.74
CA VAL A 167 12.24 -5.47 -16.02
C VAL A 167 10.84 -4.90 -16.24
N SER A 168 10.60 -4.33 -17.42
CA SER A 168 9.30 -3.83 -17.87
C SER A 168 9.10 -4.21 -19.33
N GLY A 169 8.28 -5.24 -19.57
CA GLY A 169 8.06 -5.81 -20.91
C GLY A 169 9.38 -6.30 -21.54
N ASP A 170 9.74 -5.71 -22.67
CA ASP A 170 10.95 -6.01 -23.44
C ASP A 170 12.16 -5.15 -23.08
N THR A 171 12.09 -4.43 -21.96
CA THR A 171 13.18 -3.58 -21.47
C THR A 171 13.65 -4.05 -20.11
N MET A 172 14.95 -4.25 -19.97
CA MET A 172 15.61 -4.52 -18.69
C MET A 172 16.62 -3.42 -18.41
N VAL A 173 16.44 -2.70 -17.32
CA VAL A 173 17.38 -1.68 -16.86
C VAL A 173 18.21 -2.25 -15.72
N VAL A 174 19.52 -2.19 -15.88
CA VAL A 174 20.51 -2.70 -14.94
C VAL A 174 21.33 -1.54 -14.42
N VAL A 175 21.49 -1.45 -13.10
CA VAL A 175 22.45 -0.54 -12.46
C VAL A 175 23.52 -1.38 -11.78
N ASN A 176 24.75 -1.31 -12.27
CA ASN A 176 25.89 -1.92 -11.57
C ASN A 176 26.15 -1.13 -10.30
N THR A 177 26.04 -1.77 -9.13
CA THR A 177 26.13 -1.07 -7.85
C THR A 177 27.55 -0.67 -7.46
N LEU A 178 28.56 -1.26 -8.09
CA LEU A 178 29.96 -0.92 -7.86
C LEU A 178 30.37 0.28 -8.72
N SER A 179 30.08 0.24 -10.03
CA SER A 179 30.47 1.33 -10.95
C SER A 179 29.46 2.48 -11.01
N GLY A 180 28.21 2.25 -10.58
CA GLY A 180 27.10 3.19 -10.76
C GLY A 180 26.56 3.27 -12.20
N THR A 181 27.16 2.52 -13.14
CA THR A 181 26.76 2.52 -14.54
C THR A 181 25.35 1.96 -14.70
N THR A 182 24.53 2.66 -15.49
CA THR A 182 23.21 2.18 -15.89
C THR A 182 23.27 1.70 -17.33
N THR A 183 22.82 0.47 -17.57
CA THR A 183 22.73 -0.14 -18.89
C THR A 183 21.30 -0.54 -19.16
N GLU A 184 20.80 -0.19 -20.34
CA GLU A 184 19.47 -0.62 -20.81
C GLU A 184 19.63 -1.75 -21.81
N TYR A 185 18.94 -2.86 -21.55
CA TYR A 185 18.87 -4.02 -22.42
C TYR A 185 17.49 -4.14 -23.04
N ARG A 186 17.46 -4.55 -24.31
CA ARG A 186 16.26 -4.90 -25.06
C ARG A 186 16.14 -6.40 -25.22
N ARG A 187 14.93 -6.95 -25.07
CA ARG A 187 14.68 -8.38 -25.25
C ARG A 187 14.92 -8.75 -26.71
N VAL A 188 15.60 -9.87 -26.91
CA VAL A 188 15.81 -10.48 -28.22
C VAL A 188 14.90 -11.72 -28.30
N PRO A 189 14.12 -11.89 -29.39
CA PRO A 189 13.32 -13.09 -29.62
C PRO A 189 14.21 -14.33 -29.71
#